data_AF-A0A126P203-F1
#
_entry.id   AF-A0A126P203-F1
#
_cell.length_a   1.000
_cell.length_b   1.000
_cell.length_c   1.000
_cell.angle_alpha   90.00
_cell.angle_beta   90.00
_cell.angle_gamma   90.00
#
_symmetry.space_group_name_H-M   'P 1'
#
loop_
_entity.id
_entity.type
_entity.pdbx_description
1 polymer ?
#
loop_
_entity_poly.entity_id
_entity_poly.type
_entity_poly.pdbx_seq_one_letter_code
_entity_poly.pdbx_strand_id
1 'polypeptide(L)' 'MTTMWSMGAPPVRKDISDVVEVTDGTILARARYRPAGQIWETDAWVHEDGEEALMWRPTHWRTALPVPKEPPASVFEID' A
#
# COMPACT_ATOMS: atom_id res chain seq x y z
N MET A 1 -6.44 -17.96 -1.71
CA MET A 1 -5.81 -17.41 -0.50
C MET A 1 -6.56 -16.13 -0.16
N THR A 2 -7.31 -16.10 0.95
CA THR A 2 -8.06 -14.91 1.36
C THR A 2 -7.05 -13.84 1.77
N THR A 3 -6.91 -12.76 1.00
CA THR A 3 -6.04 -11.64 1.37
C THR A 3 -6.61 -11.00 2.64
N MET A 4 -5.96 -11.23 3.78
CA MET A 4 -6.44 -10.78 5.08
C MET A 4 -6.05 -9.32 5.31
N TRP A 5 -7.05 -8.47 5.54
CA TRP A 5 -6.83 -7.12 6.05
C TRP A 5 -6.31 -7.20 7.49
N SER A 6 -5.25 -6.47 7.76
CA SER A 6 -4.66 -6.32 9.09
C SER A 6 -5.07 -4.97 9.67
N MET A 7 -5.47 -4.95 10.94
CA MET A 7 -5.78 -3.70 11.64
C MET A 7 -4.50 -3.02 12.15
N GLY A 8 -4.52 -1.69 12.18
CA GLY A 8 -3.43 -0.88 12.75
C GLY A 8 -2.32 -0.57 11.75
N ALA A 9 -1.07 -0.57 12.21
CA ALA A 9 0.10 -0.26 11.38
C ALA A 9 0.83 -1.54 10.93
N PRO A 10 1.37 -1.59 9.71
CA PRO A 10 2.20 -2.70 9.28
C PRO A 10 3.47 -2.77 10.10
N PRO A 11 3.99 -3.99 10.36
CA PRO A 11 5.30 -4.14 10.97
C PRO A 11 6.33 -3.51 10.03
N VAL A 12 6.87 -2.35 10.42
CA VAL A 12 7.91 -1.64 9.67
C VAL A 12 9.15 -2.52 9.68
N ARG A 13 9.25 -3.44 8.72
CA ARG A 13 10.50 -4.11 8.45
C ARG A 13 11.39 -3.06 7.81
N LYS A 14 12.57 -2.87 8.38
CA LYS A 14 13.59 -1.87 7.99
C LYS A 14 13.90 -1.81 6.49
N ASP A 15 13.54 -2.86 5.74
CA ASP A 15 13.77 -3.03 4.30
C ASP A 15 12.52 -2.90 3.42
N ILE A 16 11.33 -2.82 4.00
CA ILE A 16 10.07 -2.92 3.26
C ILE A 16 9.30 -1.60 3.40
N SER A 17 9.65 -0.64 2.53
CA SER A 17 8.78 0.50 2.20
C SER A 17 7.74 0.10 1.13
N ASP A 18 7.24 -1.14 1.18
CA ASP A 18 6.26 -1.60 0.21
C ASP A 18 4.98 -0.78 0.32
N VAL A 19 4.47 -0.41 -0.85
CA VAL A 19 3.14 0.17 -0.98
C VAL A 19 2.15 -0.87 -0.49
N VAL A 20 1.34 -0.52 0.50
CA VAL A 20 0.25 -1.33 1.00
C VAL A 20 -1.07 -0.72 0.55
N GLU A 21 -2.08 -1.56 0.38
CA GLU A 21 -3.44 -1.06 0.23
C GLU A 21 -4.00 -0.80 1.62
N VAL A 22 -4.64 0.35 1.79
CA VAL A 22 -5.25 0.79 3.04
C VAL A 22 -6.72 1.11 2.83
N THR A 23 -7.53 0.90 3.85
CA THR A 23 -8.95 1.23 3.83
C THR A 23 -9.47 1.68 5.18
N ASP A 24 -10.47 2.55 5.14
CA ASP A 24 -11.29 2.94 6.29
C ASP A 24 -12.65 2.21 6.32
N GLY A 25 -12.91 1.32 5.36
CA GLY A 25 -14.20 0.65 5.16
C GLY A 25 -15.11 1.35 4.15
N THR A 26 -14.85 2.63 3.86
CA THR A 26 -15.52 3.39 2.79
C THR A 26 -14.58 3.68 1.61
N ILE A 27 -13.33 4.05 1.92
CA ILE A 27 -12.34 4.46 0.93
C ILE A 27 -11.24 3.41 0.89
N LEU A 28 -10.74 3.09 -0.30
CA LEU A 28 -9.57 2.24 -0.50
C LEU A 28 -8.51 3.03 -1.26
N ALA A 29 -7.29 3.07 -0.72
CA ALA A 29 -6.16 3.76 -1.35
C ALA A 29 -4.87 2.97 -1.18
N ARG A 30 -3.84 3.34 -1.94
CA ARG A 30 -2.49 2.79 -1.82
C ARG A 30 -1.62 3.76 -1.07
N ALA A 31 -0.96 3.26 -0.04
CA ALA A 31 -0.23 4.06 0.93
C ALA A 31 1.06 3.37 1.38
N ARG A 32 1.99 4.15 1.91
CA ARG A 32 3.14 3.66 2.65
C ARG A 32 3.01 4.11 4.10
N TYR A 33 3.31 3.20 5.02
CA TYR A 33 3.36 3.54 6.44
C TYR A 33 4.73 4.11 6.79
N ARG A 34 4.75 5.30 7.39
CA ARG A 34 5.95 5.95 7.92
C ARG A 34 5.85 5.99 9.44
N PRO A 35 6.71 5.27 10.18
CA PRO A 35 6.71 5.37 11.64
C PRO A 35 7.28 6.72 12.11
N ALA A 36 6.81 7.19 13.26
CA ALA A 36 7.40 8.31 13.97
C ALA A 36 8.90 8.07 14.26
N GLY A 37 9.70 9.12 14.21
CA GLY A 37 11.08 9.15 14.74
C GLY A 37 12.21 8.95 13.73
N GLN A 38 11.94 8.60 12.46
CA GLN A 38 13.00 8.55 11.43
C GLN A 38 13.17 9.89 10.70
N ILE A 39 12.07 10.53 10.33
CA ILE A 39 12.00 11.80 9.59
C ILE A 39 10.75 12.58 10.02
N TRP A 40 9.68 11.86 10.36
CA TRP A 40 8.40 12.39 10.78
C TRP A 40 8.26 12.37 12.30
N GLU A 41 7.67 13.44 12.86
CA GLU A 41 7.45 13.59 14.30
C GLU A 41 6.39 12.61 14.81
N THR A 42 5.41 12.29 13.96
CA THR A 42 4.33 11.33 14.22
C THR A 42 4.30 10.25 13.15
N ASP A 43 3.70 9.10 13.45
CA ASP A 43 3.46 8.11 12.43
C ASP A 43 2.40 8.63 11.45
N ALA A 44 2.63 8.40 10.17
CA ALA A 44 1.79 8.92 9.11
C ALA A 44 1.67 7.91 7.98
N TRP A 45 0.49 7.92 7.37
CA TRP A 45 0.24 7.23 6.12
C TRP A 45 0.48 8.22 4.99
N VAL A 46 1.35 7.87 4.05
CA VAL A 46 1.61 8.68 2.84
C VAL A 46 1.13 7.93 1.61
N HIS A 47 0.83 8.64 0.53
CA HIS A 47 0.49 8.06 -0.77
C HIS A 47 1.62 7.15 -1.30
N GLU A 48 1.31 6.32 -2.30
CA GLU A 48 2.30 5.37 -2.85
C GLU A 48 3.59 6.03 -3.35
N ASP A 49 3.49 7.28 -3.79
CA ASP A 49 4.62 8.09 -4.23
C ASP A 49 5.51 8.51 -3.05
N GLY A 50 4.90 8.76 -1.89
CA GLY A 50 5.58 9.13 -0.66
C GLY A 50 5.76 10.63 -0.46
N GLU A 51 5.33 11.46 -1.41
CA GLU A 51 5.33 12.93 -1.30
C GLU A 51 4.16 13.47 -0.45
N GLU A 52 2.97 12.90 -0.58
CA GLU A 52 1.76 13.41 0.07
C GLU A 52 1.28 12.52 1.21
N ALA A 53 0.89 13.13 2.34
CA ALA A 53 0.23 12.43 3.43
C ALA A 53 -1.25 12.18 3.08
N LEU A 54 -1.79 11.02 3.49
CA LEU A 54 -3.22 10.78 3.39
C LEU A 54 -3.97 11.75 4.30
N MET A 55 -4.98 12.41 3.73
CA MET A 55 -5.88 13.32 4.46
C MET A 55 -6.83 12.59 5.43
N TRP A 56 -6.77 11.26 5.48
CA TRP A 56 -7.59 10.41 6.32
C TRP A 56 -6.75 9.30 6.95
N ARG A 57 -7.23 8.76 8.07
CA ARG A 57 -6.50 7.76 8.85
C ARG A 57 -7.06 6.37 8.57
N PRO A 58 -6.34 5.52 7.81
CA PRO A 58 -6.82 4.17 7.55
C PRO A 58 -6.89 3.32 8.81
N THR A 59 -7.89 2.44 8.86
CA THR A 59 -8.10 1.50 9.96
C THR A 59 -7.51 0.13 9.65
N HIS A 60 -7.49 -0.24 8.37
CA HIS A 60 -7.02 -1.52 7.88
C HIS A 60 -5.99 -1.35 6.76
N TRP A 61 -5.05 -2.27 6.69
CA TRP A 61 -4.07 -2.35 5.62
C TRP A 61 -3.86 -3.80 5.17
N ARG A 62 -3.36 -3.97 3.94
CA ARG A 62 -2.91 -5.26 3.42
C ARG A 62 -1.73 -5.04 2.47
N THR A 63 -0.87 -6.04 2.33
CA THR A 63 0.18 -6.01 1.31
C THR A 63 -0.46 -5.81 -0.06
N ALA A 64 -0.11 -4.72 -0.75
CA ALA A 64 -0.57 -4.54 -2.12
C ALA A 64 0.13 -5.61 -2.96
N LEU A 65 -0.64 -6.37 -3.72
CA LEU A 65 -0.02 -7.21 -4.73
C LEU A 65 0.71 -6.30 -5.72
N PRO A 66 1.92 -6.65 -6.17
CA PRO A 66 2.53 -5.95 -7.29
C PRO A 66 1.49 -5.95 -8.41
N VAL A 67 1.17 -4.76 -8.95
CA VAL A 67 0.29 -4.70 -10.10
C VAL A 67 0.94 -5.62 -11.13
N PRO A 68 0.24 -6.65 -11.63
CA PRO A 68 0.75 -7.42 -12.73
C PRO A 68 0.89 -6.40 -13.87
N LYS A 69 2.12 -5.94 -14.11
CA LYS A 69 2.53 -5.45 -15.42
C LYS A 69 2.04 -6.53 -16.37
N GLU A 70 1.04 -6.19 -17.16
CA GLU A 70 0.30 -7.10 -18.03
C GLU A 70 1.28 -8.13 -18.64
N PRO A 71 0.92 -9.43 -18.73
CA PRO A 71 1.68 -10.30 -19.62
C PRO A 71 1.73 -9.59 -20.98
N PRO A 72 2.93 -9.46 -21.61
CA PRO A 72 3.02 -8.80 -22.91
C PRO A 72 1.96 -9.42 -23.79
N ALA A 73 1.08 -8.57 -24.35
CA ALA A 73 -0.05 -8.97 -25.17
C ALA A 73 0.38 -10.17 -26.03
N SER A 74 -0.12 -11.36 -25.65
CA SER A 74 0.09 -12.54 -26.46
C SER A 74 -0.77 -12.29 -27.68
N VAL A 75 -0.15 -11.72 -28.71
CA VAL A 75 -0.68 -11.68 -30.06
C VAL A 75 -0.85 -13.14 -30.45
N PHE A 76 -2.04 -13.67 -30.14
CA PHE A 76 -2.60 -14.76 -30.91
C PHE A 76 -2.83 -14.20 -32.31
N GLU A 77 -1.77 -14.26 -33.12
CA GLU A 77 -1.92 -14.24 -34.57
C GLU A 77 -2.63 -15.56 -34.90
N ILE A 78 -3.93 -15.44 -35.13
CA ILE A 78 -4.78 -16.52 -35.61
C ILE A 78 -4.66 -16.50 -37.13
N ASP A 79 -4.10 -17.59 -37.66
CA ASP A 79 -4.23 -18.18 -39.00
C ASP A 79 -3.94 -17.29 -40.24
#